data_AF-A0A7C2RL43-F1
#
_entry.id   AF-A0A7C2RL43-F1
#
_cell.length_a   1.000
_cell.length_b   1.000
_cell.length_c   1.000
_cell.angle_alpha   90.00
_cell.angle_beta   90.00
_cell.angle_gamma   90.00
#
_symmetry.space_group_name_H-M   'P 1'
#
loop_
_entity.id
_entity.type
_entity.pdbx_description
1 polymer ?
#
loop_
_entity_poly.entity_id
_entity_poly.type
_entity_poly.pdbx_seq_one_letter_code
_entity_poly.pdbx_strand_id
1 'polypeptide(L)' 'HIAAALARPLVVLFGSSDASAWSPWRASHALVQNYYACNPCRGDRCYAFAQPECILSITLEQAQTAVERVLTPVPSSVS' A
#
# COMPACT_ATOMS: atom_id res chain seq x y z
N HIS A 1 -8.88 -5.58 -4.37
CA HIS A 1 -10.27 -5.72 -3.89
C HIS A 1 -10.73 -7.16 -3.65
N ILE A 2 -10.49 -8.13 -4.54
CA ILE A 2 -10.90 -9.54 -4.32
C ILE A 2 -10.35 -10.11 -3.00
N ALA A 3 -9.04 -9.95 -2.73
CA ALA A 3 -8.42 -10.40 -1.48
C ALA A 3 -9.10 -9.80 -0.22
N ALA A 4 -9.52 -8.54 -0.30
CA ALA A 4 -10.25 -7.85 0.77
C ALA A 4 -11.65 -8.46 0.98
N ALA A 5 -12.39 -8.74 -0.10
CA ALA A 5 -13.70 -9.40 -0.04
C ALA A 5 -13.62 -10.82 0.55
N LEU A 6 -12.49 -11.50 0.34
CA LEU A 6 -12.21 -12.83 0.90
C LEU A 6 -11.55 -12.75 2.29
N ALA A 7 -11.48 -11.56 2.91
CA ALA A 7 -10.87 -11.35 4.22
C ALA A 7 -9.47 -11.97 4.33
N ARG A 8 -8.65 -11.84 3.29
CA ARG A 8 -7.24 -12.27 3.31
C ARG A 8 -6.37 -11.15 3.84
N PRO A 9 -5.35 -11.43 4.69
CA PRO A 9 -4.32 -10.44 4.99
C PRO A 9 -3.72 -9.93 3.68
N LEU A 10 -3.58 -8.62 3.54
CA LEU A 10 -3.05 -8.04 2.32
C LEU A 10 -2.20 -6.79 2.58
N VAL A 11 -1.21 -6.62 1.71
CA VAL A 11 -0.37 -5.42 1.63
C VAL A 11 -0.65 -4.75 0.29
N VAL A 12 -0.83 -3.43 0.29
CA VAL A 12 -1.03 -2.63 -0.93
C VAL A 12 0.12 -1.65 -1.08
N LEU A 13 0.78 -1.69 -2.23
CA LEU A 13 1.86 -0.77 -2.59
C LEU A 13 1.30 0.33 -3.49
N PHE A 14 1.43 1.59 -3.08
CA PHE A 14 0.93 2.75 -3.82
C PHE A 14 2.08 3.61 -4.34
N GLY A 15 2.02 3.93 -5.63
CA GLY A 15 2.84 4.95 -6.28
C GLY A 15 2.00 6.14 -6.70
N SER A 16 1.59 6.17 -7.97
CA SER A 16 0.82 7.26 -8.58
C SER A 16 -0.60 7.42 -8.02
N SER A 17 -1.27 6.31 -7.76
CA SER A 17 -2.70 6.26 -7.47
C SER A 17 -3.05 6.89 -6.12
N ASP A 18 -4.27 7.42 -6.03
CA ASP A 18 -4.81 7.97 -4.78
C ASP A 18 -5.13 6.86 -3.78
N ALA A 19 -4.26 6.69 -2.78
CA ALA A 19 -4.45 5.74 -1.69
C ALA A 19 -5.74 5.98 -0.91
N SER A 20 -6.17 7.24 -0.72
CA SER A 20 -7.37 7.56 0.05
C SER A 20 -8.64 7.12 -0.69
N ALA A 21 -8.65 7.24 -2.01
CA ALA A 21 -9.79 6.85 -2.85
C ALA A 21 -9.85 5.33 -3.12
N TRP A 22 -8.69 4.68 -3.24
CA TRP A 22 -8.61 3.30 -3.77
C TRP A 22 -8.19 2.24 -2.75
N SER A 23 -7.98 2.60 -1.48
CA SER A 23 -7.64 1.63 -0.45
C SER A 23 -8.73 0.57 -0.24
N PRO A 24 -8.36 -0.66 0.17
CA PRO A 24 -9.31 -1.73 0.47
C PRO A 24 -10.36 -1.31 1.50
N TRP A 25 -11.64 -1.38 1.12
CA TRP A 25 -12.73 -1.02 2.02
C TRP A 25 -12.97 -2.12 3.07
N ARG A 26 -12.98 -1.73 4.35
CA ARG A 26 -13.33 -2.59 5.51
C ARG A 26 -12.51 -3.89 5.62
N ALA A 27 -11.29 -3.92 5.09
CA ALA A 27 -10.37 -5.04 5.23
C ALA A 27 -9.16 -4.61 6.06
N SER A 28 -8.65 -5.51 6.92
CA SER A 28 -7.35 -5.32 7.55
C SER A 28 -6.28 -5.39 6.46
N HIS A 29 -5.49 -4.33 6.33
CA HIS A 29 -4.43 -4.22 5.33
C HIS A 29 -3.30 -3.33 5.85
N ALA A 30 -2.10 -3.55 5.32
CA ALA A 30 -1.01 -2.59 5.42
C ALA A 30 -0.87 -1.85 4.09
N LEU A 31 -0.66 -0.54 4.17
CA LEU A 31 -0.40 0.32 3.03
C LEU A 31 1.07 0.75 3.06
N VAL A 32 1.76 0.60 1.93
CA VAL A 32 3.12 1.10 1.75
C VAL A 32 3.11 2.12 0.63
N GLN A 33 3.51 3.34 0.96
CA GLN A 33 3.61 4.44 0.02
C GLN A 33 4.71 5.38 0.49
N ASN A 34 5.59 5.75 -0.45
CA ASN A 34 6.50 6.88 -0.26
C ASN A 34 5.84 8.12 -0.87
N TYR A 35 5.70 9.18 -0.10
CA TYR A 35 5.03 10.39 -0.55
C TYR A 35 5.93 11.27 -1.40
N TYR A 36 5.42 11.66 -2.57
CA TYR A 36 6.02 12.66 -3.44
C TYR A 36 5.04 13.81 -3.67
N ALA A 37 5.55 15.02 -3.88
CA ALA A 37 4.73 16.23 -4.09
C ALA A 37 3.80 16.13 -5.31
N CYS A 38 4.11 15.25 -6.28
CA CYS A 38 3.28 15.02 -7.44
C CYS A 38 2.14 14.02 -7.20
N ASN A 39 2.05 13.36 -6.04
CA ASN A 39 0.99 12.39 -5.75
C ASN A 39 -0.31 13.08 -5.30
N PRO A 40 -1.49 12.55 -5.70
CA PRO A 40 -1.68 11.56 -6.77
C PRO A 40 -1.47 12.18 -8.16
N CYS A 41 -0.89 11.41 -9.10
CA CYS A 41 -0.76 11.84 -10.50
C CYS A 41 -1.46 10.87 -11.45
N ARG A 42 -1.50 11.23 -12.75
CA ARG A 42 -2.27 10.53 -13.79
C ARG A 42 -1.80 9.09 -14.05
N GLY A 43 -0.54 8.77 -13.75
CA GLY A 43 0.01 7.41 -13.85
C GLY A 43 0.26 6.88 -15.26
N ASP A 44 -0.04 7.65 -16.31
CA ASP A 44 0.28 7.33 -17.71
C ASP A 44 1.79 7.42 -17.99
N ARG A 45 2.46 8.36 -17.34
CA ARG A 45 3.92 8.50 -17.26
C ARG A 45 4.31 9.35 -16.06
N CYS A 46 5.59 9.33 -15.69
CA CYS A 46 6.12 10.25 -14.70
C CYS A 46 6.45 11.60 -15.36
N TYR A 47 5.85 12.68 -14.86
CA TYR A 47 6.12 14.05 -15.34
C TYR A 47 7.11 14.81 -14.44
N ALA A 48 7.35 14.32 -13.22
CA ALA A 48 8.23 14.96 -12.24
C ALA A 48 9.67 14.42 -12.29
N PHE A 49 9.87 13.20 -12.79
CA PHE A 49 11.16 12.50 -12.81
C PHE A 49 11.31 11.69 -14.10
N ALA A 50 12.52 11.20 -14.39
CA ALA A 50 12.80 10.37 -15.56
C ALA A 50 12.07 9.02 -15.57
N GLN A 51 11.71 8.50 -14.39
CA GLN A 51 11.02 7.23 -14.18
C GLN A 51 10.04 7.38 -13.00
N PRO A 52 9.11 6.43 -12.76
CA PRO A 52 8.13 6.55 -11.68
C PRO A 52 8.76 6.28 -10.30
N GLU A 53 9.56 7.22 -9.81
CA GLU A 53 10.28 7.16 -8.54
C GLU A 53 9.36 6.82 -7.35
N CYS A 54 8.11 7.27 -7.37
CA CYS A 54 7.15 6.99 -6.30
C CYS A 54 6.92 5.48 -6.04
N ILE A 55 6.84 4.65 -7.07
CA ILE A 55 6.70 3.19 -6.89
C ILE A 55 8.06 2.50 -6.79
N LEU A 56 9.06 2.99 -7.53
CA LEU A 56 10.40 2.39 -7.58
C LEU A 56 11.20 2.62 -6.28
N SER A 57 10.88 3.67 -5.52
CA SER A 57 11.50 3.95 -4.22
C SER A 57 10.99 3.06 -3.10
N ILE A 58 9.92 2.29 -3.31
CA ILE A 58 9.44 1.33 -2.31
C ILE A 58 10.48 0.22 -2.19
N THR A 59 11.10 0.13 -1.01
CA THR A 59 12.14 -0.86 -0.77
C THR A 59 11.56 -2.22 -0.43
N LEU A 60 12.38 -3.26 -0.60
CA LEU A 60 12.01 -4.62 -0.21
C LEU A 60 11.72 -4.71 1.29
N GLU A 61 12.51 -4.02 2.10
CA GLU A 61 12.38 -4.01 3.56
C GLU A 61 11.06 -3.36 4.01
N GLN A 62 10.63 -2.28 3.34
CA GLN A 62 9.32 -1.66 3.60
C GLN A 62 8.18 -2.65 3.31
N ALA A 63 8.26 -3.38 2.20
CA ALA A 63 7.28 -4.39 1.84
C ALA A 63 7.28 -5.59 2.80
N GLN A 64 8.46 -6.12 3.15
CA GLN A 64 8.61 -7.22 4.10
C GLN A 64 8.06 -6.86 5.48
N THR A 65 8.40 -5.67 5.99
CA THR A 65 7.88 -5.15 7.27
C THR A 65 6.35 -5.09 7.25
N ALA A 66 5.75 -4.64 6.13
CA ALA A 66 4.31 -4.59 5.99
C ALA A 66 3.67 -5.99 5.96
N VAL A 67 4.32 -6.95 5.30
CA VAL A 67 3.88 -8.36 5.27
C VAL A 67 3.90 -8.96 6.67
N GLU A 68 5.00 -8.79 7.41
CA GLU A 68 5.13 -9.26 8.79
C GLU A 68 4.02 -8.68 9.68
N ARG A 69 3.73 -7.38 9.55
CA ARG A 69 2.66 -6.72 10.31
C ARG A 69 1.28 -7.32 10.05
N VAL A 70 0.94 -7.67 8.81
CA VAL A 70 -0.39 -8.23 8.50
C VAL A 70 -0.51 -9.73 8.79
N LEU A 71 0.62 -10.43 8.88
CA LEU A 71 0.66 -11.86 9.23
C LEU A 71 0.78 -12.11 10.73
N THR A 72 1.25 -11.13 11.51
CA THR A 72 1.33 -11.26 12.96
C THR A 72 -0.08 -11.25 13.57
N PRO A 73 -0.48 -12.29 14.32
CA PRO A 73 -1.77 -12.31 14.99
C PRO A 73 -1.85 -11.18 16.02
N VAL A 74 -2.92 -10.38 15.99
CA VAL A 74 -3.24 -9.48 17.11
C VAL A 74 -3.72 -10.36 18.27
N PRO A 75 -3.12 -10.30 19.47
CA PRO A 75 -3.62 -11.06 20.61
C PRO A 75 -5.06 -10.62 20.92
N SER A 76 -5.99 -11.57 20.87
CA SER A 76 -7.39 -11.34 21.21
C SER A 76 -7.50 -10.89 22.66
N SER A 77 -7.84 -9.62 22.90
CA SER A 77 -8.26 -9.16 24.21
C SER A 77 -9.58 -9.84 24.55
N VAL A 78 -9.51 -10.86 25.41
CA VAL A 78 -10.67 -11.51 26.02
C VAL A 78 -11.38 -10.46 26.89
N SER A 79 -12.66 -10.21 26.62
CA SER A 79 -13.61 -9.56 27.54
C SER A 79 -14.42 -10.61 28.26
#